data_AF-A0A8T6RBS1-F1
#
_entry.id   AF-A0A8T6RBS1-F1
#
_cell.length_a   1.000
_cell.length_b   1.000
_cell.length_c   1.000
_cell.angle_alpha   90.00
_cell.angle_beta   90.00
_cell.angle_gamma   90.00
#
_symmetry.space_group_name_H-M   'P 1'
#
loop_
_entity.id
_entity.type
_entity.pdbx_description
1 polymer ?
#
loop_
_entity_poly.entity_id
_entity_poly.type
_entity_poly.pdbx_seq_one_letter_code
_entity_poly.pdbx_strand_id
1 'polypeptide(L)'
;MTFEATFASALSFIAMSILLVIYGTLDVKHREVSNKYMFTGIVASMIIVIATGRLFEQPLLHITAILVMILLSFALYRLGAIGGADIKSLLIIGVLSPGIEFAVWEDTILEGILVSGLEIILMLTLGILYWQLQGSNRPEKNVVPLIPFLLLAYLGVQLIAFL
;
A
#
# COMPACT_ATOMS: atom_id res chain seq x y z
N MET A 1 9.63 8.60 -21.26
CA MET A 1 9.74 8.05 -19.91
C MET A 1 11.04 7.27 -19.85
N THR A 2 12.08 7.85 -19.25
CA THR A 2 13.35 7.16 -19.02
C THR A 2 13.26 6.42 -17.69
N PHE A 3 13.49 5.11 -17.73
CA PHE A 3 13.55 4.25 -16.56
C PHE A 3 14.78 4.64 -15.71
N GLU A 4 14.56 5.23 -14.55
CA GLU A 4 15.61 5.59 -13.59
C GLU A 4 15.51 4.69 -12.36
N ALA A 5 16.03 3.46 -12.46
CA ALA A 5 16.15 2.60 -11.30
C ALA A 5 17.27 3.10 -10.38
N THR A 6 16.88 3.86 -9.35
CA THR A 6 17.79 4.21 -8.26
C THR A 6 17.86 3.07 -7.24
N PHE A 7 18.99 2.94 -6.53
CA PHE A 7 19.11 2.02 -5.41
C PHE A 7 18.01 2.25 -4.36
N ALA A 8 17.66 3.51 -4.12
CA ALA A 8 16.62 3.90 -3.17
C ALA A 8 15.22 3.40 -3.60
N SER A 9 14.88 3.51 -4.89
CA SER A 9 13.64 2.98 -5.45
C SER A 9 13.56 1.45 -5.33
N ALA A 10 14.64 0.76 -5.72
CA ALA A 10 14.69 -0.70 -5.63
C ALA A 10 14.55 -1.18 -4.18
N LEU A 11 15.24 -0.52 -3.24
CA LEU A 11 15.17 -0.85 -1.82
C LEU A 11 13.76 -0.64 -1.26
N SER A 12 13.13 0.50 -1.57
CA SER A 12 11.76 0.82 -1.11
C SER A 12 10.75 -0.16 -1.69
N PHE A 13 10.87 -0.48 -2.98
CA PHE A 13 10.04 -1.48 -3.65
C PHE A 13 10.14 -2.87 -3.01
N ILE A 14 11.36 -3.36 -2.80
CA ILE A 14 11.61 -4.67 -2.19
C ILE A 14 11.12 -4.69 -0.75
N ALA A 15 11.42 -3.67 0.04
CA ALA A 15 11.02 -3.58 1.44
C ALA A 15 9.49 -3.56 1.59
N MET A 16 8.80 -2.76 0.78
CA MET A 16 7.33 -2.69 0.79
C MET A 16 6.71 -4.03 0.38
N SER A 17 7.25 -4.68 -0.66
CA SER A 17 6.79 -5.99 -1.10
C SER A 17 6.95 -7.05 0.00
N ILE A 18 8.09 -7.08 0.69
CA ILE A 18 8.33 -8.00 1.81
C ILE A 18 7.35 -7.73 2.96
N LEU A 19 7.14 -6.47 3.35
CA LEU A 19 6.20 -6.11 4.41
C LEU A 19 4.77 -6.56 4.06
N LEU A 20 4.31 -6.29 2.85
CA LEU A 20 2.97 -6.71 2.40
C LEU A 20 2.83 -8.22 2.28
N VAL A 21 3.87 -8.96 1.89
CA VAL A 21 3.87 -10.43 1.91
C VAL A 21 3.73 -10.95 3.34
N ILE A 22 4.49 -10.40 4.29
CA ILE A 22 4.40 -10.78 5.71
C ILE A 22 3.00 -10.48 6.24
N TYR A 23 2.50 -9.26 6.05
CA TYR A 23 1.19 -8.85 6.54
C TYR A 23 0.05 -9.61 5.88
N GLY A 24 0.12 -9.82 4.56
CA GLY A 24 -0.88 -10.60 3.83
C GLY A 24 -0.91 -12.06 4.29
N THR A 25 0.26 -12.66 4.59
CA THR A 25 0.32 -14.02 5.14
C THR A 25 -0.31 -14.09 6.53
N LEU A 26 -0.04 -13.11 7.40
CA LEU A 26 -0.64 -13.02 8.73
C LEU A 26 -2.16 -12.80 8.64
N ASP A 27 -2.60 -11.93 7.75
CA ASP A 27 -4.02 -11.61 7.51
C ASP A 27 -4.80 -12.83 7.01
N VAL A 28 -4.22 -13.62 6.10
CA VAL A 28 -4.85 -14.87 5.62
C VAL A 28 -4.88 -15.94 6.71
N LYS A 29 -3.78 -16.12 7.45
CA LYS A 29 -3.61 -17.23 8.41
C LYS A 29 -4.33 -16.97 9.74
N HIS A 30 -4.24 -15.75 10.26
CA HIS A 30 -4.70 -15.39 11.59
C HIS A 30 -5.93 -14.47 11.57
N ARG A 31 -6.33 -13.93 10.40
CA ARG A 31 -7.42 -12.93 10.25
C ARG A 31 -7.20 -11.65 11.05
N GLU A 32 -5.97 -11.45 11.50
CA GLU A 32 -5.54 -10.27 12.23
C GLU A 32 -4.06 -10.04 11.98
N VAL A 33 -3.67 -8.77 11.96
CA VAL A 33 -2.26 -8.36 12.00
C VAL A 33 -2.06 -7.55 13.28
N SER A 34 -1.22 -8.09 14.17
CA SER A 34 -0.97 -7.44 15.46
C SER A 34 -0.38 -6.03 15.28
N ASN A 35 -0.82 -5.10 16.14
CA ASN A 35 -0.30 -3.74 16.19
C ASN A 35 1.23 -3.70 16.38
N LYS A 36 1.82 -4.72 17.00
CA LYS A 36 3.29 -4.83 17.16
C LYS A 36 3.99 -4.92 15.80
N TYR A 37 3.50 -5.77 14.91
CA TYR A 37 4.06 -5.94 13.57
C TYR A 37 3.85 -4.70 12.69
N MET A 38 2.70 -4.05 12.81
CA MET A 38 2.42 -2.80 12.09
C MET A 38 3.31 -1.66 12.57
N PHE A 39 3.51 -1.55 13.88
CA PHE A 39 4.41 -0.54 14.45
C PHE A 39 5.85 -0.74 14.00
N THR A 40 6.35 -1.99 14.00
CA THR A 40 7.69 -2.27 13.48
C THR A 40 7.82 -1.94 12.00
N GLY A 41 6.76 -2.13 11.20
CA GLY A 41 6.74 -1.73 9.79
C GLY A 41 6.87 -0.22 9.62
N ILE A 42 6.06 0.56 10.35
CA ILE A 42 6.14 2.03 10.30
C ILE A 42 7.54 2.52 10.66
N VAL A 43 8.13 1.99 11.74
CA VAL A 43 9.50 2.37 12.16
C VAL A 43 10.52 1.98 11.10
N ALA A 44 10.45 0.77 10.56
CA ALA A 44 11.36 0.32 9.50
C ALA A 44 11.23 1.18 8.24
N SER A 45 10.00 1.50 7.81
CA SER A 45 9.73 2.37 6.67
C SER A 45 10.33 3.76 6.86
N MET A 46 10.13 4.38 8.03
CA MET A 46 10.73 5.68 8.33
C MET A 46 12.26 5.63 8.28
N ILE A 47 12.88 4.59 8.85
CA ILE A 47 14.33 4.42 8.81
C ILE A 47 14.82 4.31 7.37
N ILE A 48 14.17 3.48 6.55
CA ILE A 48 14.55 3.27 5.14
C ILE A 48 14.47 4.59 4.37
N VAL A 49 13.34 5.30 4.45
CA VAL A 49 13.10 6.52 3.67
C VAL A 49 14.04 7.66 4.12
N ILE A 50 14.34 7.77 5.41
CA ILE A 50 15.31 8.75 5.91
C ILE A 50 16.73 8.37 5.45
N ALA A 51 17.11 7.10 5.56
CA ALA A 51 18.44 6.63 5.21
C ALA A 51 18.73 6.72 3.70
N THR A 52 17.71 6.56 2.86
CA THR A 52 17.83 6.72 1.40
C THR A 52 17.75 8.17 0.94
N GLY A 53 17.36 9.10 1.82
CA GLY A 53 17.22 10.52 1.48
C GLY A 53 15.94 10.87 0.72
N ARG A 54 15.11 9.90 0.33
CA ARG A 54 13.91 10.14 -0.51
C ARG A 54 12.91 11.11 0.10
N LEU A 55 12.78 11.13 1.43
CA LEU A 55 11.93 12.11 2.12
C LEU A 55 12.32 13.56 1.78
N PHE A 56 13.62 13.82 1.58
CA PHE A 56 14.15 15.15 1.32
C PHE A 56 14.22 15.48 -0.17
N GLU A 57 14.38 14.47 -1.02
CA GLU A 57 14.36 14.63 -2.48
C GLU A 57 12.94 14.87 -3.02
N GLN A 58 11.95 14.14 -2.48
CA GLN A 58 10.56 14.17 -2.95
C GLN A 58 9.57 14.43 -1.80
N PRO A 59 9.74 15.50 -0.99
CA PRO A 59 8.92 15.73 0.20
C PRO A 59 7.44 15.92 -0.14
N LEU A 60 7.15 16.59 -1.26
CA LEU A 60 5.77 16.82 -1.71
C LEU A 60 5.06 15.51 -2.04
N LEU A 61 5.71 14.57 -2.74
CA LEU A 61 5.16 13.26 -3.06
C LEU A 61 4.81 12.46 -1.80
N HIS A 62 5.71 12.42 -0.82
CA HIS A 62 5.45 11.74 0.46
C HIS A 62 4.30 12.40 1.22
N ILE A 63 4.28 13.73 1.34
CA ILE A 63 3.22 14.44 2.07
C ILE A 63 1.86 14.22 1.41
N THR A 64 1.78 14.32 0.08
CA THR A 64 0.51 14.14 -0.64
C THR A 64 0.02 12.71 -0.54
N ALA A 65 0.88 11.71 -0.76
CA ALA A 65 0.53 10.30 -0.62
C ALA A 65 0.05 9.96 0.79
N ILE A 66 0.77 10.40 1.84
CA ILE A 66 0.39 10.19 3.24
C ILE A 66 -0.98 10.83 3.53
N LEU A 67 -1.19 12.08 3.12
CA LEU A 67 -2.46 12.77 3.37
C LEU A 67 -3.62 12.09 2.64
N VAL A 68 -3.45 11.72 1.38
CA VAL A 68 -4.46 11.01 0.58
C VAL A 68 -4.77 9.66 1.20
N MET A 69 -3.75 8.88 1.56
CA MET A 69 -3.90 7.59 2.24
C MET A 69 -4.66 7.75 3.55
N ILE A 70 -4.31 8.72 4.40
CA ILE A 70 -5.02 8.97 5.67
C ILE A 70 -6.49 9.32 5.41
N LEU A 71 -6.77 10.28 4.52
CA LEU A 71 -8.13 10.76 4.27
C LEU A 71 -9.03 9.66 3.70
N LEU A 72 -8.56 8.96 2.67
CA LEU A 72 -9.33 7.90 2.01
C LEU A 72 -9.48 6.68 2.90
N SER A 73 -8.41 6.21 3.54
CA SER A 73 -8.47 5.05 4.42
C SER A 73 -9.34 5.33 5.65
N PHE A 74 -9.29 6.53 6.22
CA PHE A 74 -10.17 6.92 7.32
C PHE A 74 -11.65 6.94 6.90
N ALA A 75 -11.96 7.51 5.73
CA ALA A 75 -13.31 7.50 5.20
C ALA A 75 -13.83 6.07 4.98
N LEU A 76 -13.02 5.21 4.34
CA LEU A 76 -13.37 3.80 4.10
C LEU A 76 -13.52 2.99 5.39
N TYR A 77 -12.68 3.25 6.39
CA TYR A 77 -12.80 2.62 7.71
C TYR A 77 -14.09 3.01 8.40
N ARG A 78 -14.49 4.30 8.34
CA ARG A 78 -15.77 4.76 8.90
C ARG A 78 -16.97 4.15 8.18
N LEU A 79 -16.84 3.86 6.89
CA LEU A 79 -17.84 3.12 6.10
C LEU A 79 -17.85 1.61 6.37
N GLY A 80 -16.87 1.08 7.14
CA GLY A 80 -16.71 -0.35 7.38
C GLY A 80 -16.20 -1.14 6.18
N ALA A 81 -15.66 -0.46 5.16
CA ALA A 81 -15.15 -1.10 3.95
C ALA A 81 -13.76 -1.72 4.15
N ILE A 82 -12.98 -1.19 5.11
CA ILE A 82 -11.64 -1.69 5.45
C ILE A 82 -11.47 -1.77 6.97
N GLY A 83 -10.56 -2.62 7.43
CA GLY A 83 -10.19 -2.79 8.83
C GLY A 83 -9.06 -1.87 9.30
N GLY A 84 -8.77 -1.92 10.60
CA GLY A 84 -7.71 -1.10 11.21
C GLY A 84 -6.29 -1.51 10.80
N ALA A 85 -6.08 -2.78 10.39
CA ALA A 85 -4.82 -3.23 9.83
C ALA A 85 -4.59 -2.64 8.42
N ASP A 86 -5.64 -2.62 7.59
CA ASP A 86 -5.58 -2.11 6.21
C ASP A 86 -5.18 -0.63 6.17
N ILE A 87 -5.76 0.21 7.04
CA ILE A 87 -5.38 1.62 7.18
C ILE A 87 -3.87 1.77 7.45
N LYS A 88 -3.34 0.94 8.36
CA LYS A 88 -1.93 1.02 8.75
C LYS A 88 -1.02 0.56 7.61
N SER A 89 -1.41 -0.49 6.89
CA SER A 89 -0.70 -0.93 5.69
C SER A 89 -0.68 0.14 4.61
N LEU A 90 -1.82 0.79 4.34
CA LEU A 90 -1.91 1.91 3.39
C LEU A 90 -1.04 3.10 3.80
N LEU A 91 -1.01 3.42 5.10
CA LEU A 91 -0.13 4.46 5.63
C LEU A 91 1.36 4.09 5.46
N ILE A 92 1.72 2.83 5.71
CA ILE A 92 3.08 2.32 5.50
C ILE A 92 3.49 2.46 4.03
N ILE A 93 2.59 2.17 3.08
CA ILE A 93 2.83 2.41 1.65
C ILE A 93 3.06 3.89 1.38
N GLY A 94 2.15 4.77 1.82
CA GLY A 94 2.31 6.22 1.63
C GLY A 94 3.61 6.78 2.22
N VAL A 95 4.16 6.15 3.27
CA VAL A 95 5.47 6.53 3.82
C VAL A 95 6.62 5.95 3.00
N LEU A 96 6.62 4.63 2.75
CA LEU A 96 7.77 3.91 2.19
C LEU A 96 7.87 4.00 0.67
N SER A 97 6.74 4.01 -0.01
CA SER A 97 6.59 3.90 -1.46
C SER A 97 5.42 4.79 -1.91
N PRO A 98 5.56 6.14 -1.83
CA PRO A 98 4.45 7.09 -1.99
C PRO A 98 3.94 7.26 -3.44
N GLY A 99 4.57 6.60 -4.41
CA GLY A 99 4.37 6.84 -5.82
C GLY A 99 4.84 5.68 -6.69
N ILE A 100 5.22 5.98 -7.92
CA ILE A 100 5.80 5.00 -8.82
C ILE A 100 7.30 4.92 -8.58
N GLU A 101 7.80 3.74 -8.22
CA GLU A 101 9.20 3.60 -7.79
C GLU A 101 10.18 3.75 -8.97
N PHE A 102 9.76 3.37 -10.17
CA PHE A 102 10.62 3.27 -11.35
C PHE A 102 10.30 4.27 -12.46
N ALA A 103 9.39 5.21 -12.21
CA ALA A 103 9.05 6.28 -13.14
C ALA A 103 8.84 7.57 -12.35
N VAL A 104 9.28 8.70 -12.92
CA VAL A 104 9.09 10.02 -12.31
C VAL A 104 8.07 10.78 -13.14
N TRP A 105 7.07 11.33 -12.47
CA TRP A 105 6.13 12.25 -13.09
C TRP A 105 6.54 13.68 -12.80
N GLU A 106 6.29 14.58 -13.76
CA GLU A 106 6.58 16.01 -13.56
C GLU A 106 5.72 16.60 -12.44
N ASP A 107 4.47 16.14 -12.31
CA ASP A 107 3.56 16.53 -11.24
C ASP A 107 3.51 15.48 -10.13
N THR A 108 4.42 15.65 -9.16
CA THR A 108 4.52 14.81 -7.95
C THR A 108 3.26 14.81 -7.08
N ILE A 109 2.44 15.88 -7.14
CA ILE A 109 1.20 15.95 -6.36
C ILE A 109 0.16 15.04 -7.01
N LEU A 110 0.01 15.16 -8.33
CA LEU A 110 -0.91 14.32 -9.10
C LEU A 110 -0.52 12.84 -9.00
N GLU A 111 0.78 12.53 -9.07
CA GLU A 111 1.31 11.18 -8.89
C GLU A 111 0.87 10.58 -7.55
N GLY A 112 1.15 11.26 -6.44
CA GLY A 112 0.80 10.76 -5.11
C GLY A 112 -0.70 10.55 -4.92
N ILE A 113 -1.54 11.43 -5.50
CA ILE A 113 -3.01 11.28 -5.46
C ILE A 113 -3.46 10.06 -6.26
N LEU A 114 -3.00 9.94 -7.51
CA LEU A 114 -3.47 8.90 -8.42
C LEU A 114 -2.95 7.52 -8.04
N VAL A 115 -1.68 7.39 -7.65
CA VAL A 115 -1.10 6.12 -7.21
C VAL A 115 -1.82 5.62 -5.94
N SER A 116 -1.93 6.47 -4.92
CA SER A 116 -2.61 6.10 -3.66
C SER A 116 -4.07 5.73 -3.90
N GLY A 117 -4.78 6.50 -4.73
CA GLY A 117 -6.17 6.21 -5.08
C GLY A 117 -6.32 4.91 -5.86
N LEU A 118 -5.44 4.67 -6.84
CA LEU A 118 -5.47 3.47 -7.68
C LEU A 118 -5.20 2.21 -6.86
N GLU A 119 -4.23 2.23 -5.96
CA GLU A 119 -3.94 1.09 -5.06
C GLU A 119 -5.14 0.73 -4.20
N ILE A 120 -5.81 1.72 -3.61
CA ILE A 120 -7.03 1.51 -2.82
C ILE A 120 -8.16 0.95 -3.69
N ILE A 121 -8.39 1.52 -4.87
CA ILE A 121 -9.43 1.07 -5.80
C ILE A 121 -9.18 -0.39 -6.21
N LEU A 122 -7.95 -0.73 -6.58
CA LEU A 122 -7.58 -2.10 -6.98
C LEU A 122 -7.70 -3.07 -5.80
N MET A 123 -7.21 -2.71 -4.61
CA MET A 123 -7.35 -3.52 -3.40
C MET A 123 -8.82 -3.87 -3.13
N LEU A 124 -9.70 -2.86 -3.13
CA LEU A 124 -11.14 -3.06 -2.89
C LEU A 124 -11.80 -3.87 -4.00
N THR A 125 -11.49 -3.56 -5.27
CA THR A 125 -12.08 -4.26 -6.42
C THR A 125 -11.71 -5.74 -6.39
N LEU A 126 -10.42 -6.06 -6.16
CA LEU A 126 -9.96 -7.45 -6.04
C LEU A 126 -10.59 -8.15 -4.83
N GLY A 127 -10.73 -7.47 -3.69
CA GLY A 127 -11.41 -8.00 -2.51
C GLY A 127 -12.89 -8.31 -2.78
N ILE A 128 -13.60 -7.42 -3.49
CA ILE A 128 -15.00 -7.63 -3.90
C ILE A 128 -15.11 -8.80 -4.88
N LEU A 129 -14.25 -8.87 -5.90
CA LEU A 129 -14.22 -9.96 -6.86
C LEU A 129 -13.99 -11.30 -6.15
N TYR A 130 -13.02 -11.35 -5.23
CA TYR A 130 -12.76 -12.53 -4.43
C TYR A 130 -13.98 -12.94 -3.59
N TRP A 131 -14.63 -11.98 -2.95
CA TRP A 131 -15.85 -12.21 -2.17
C TRP A 131 -16.99 -12.75 -3.04
N GLN A 132 -17.17 -12.23 -4.26
CA GLN A 132 -18.17 -12.71 -5.21
C GLN A 132 -17.87 -14.13 -5.69
N LEU A 133 -16.60 -14.44 -5.99
CA LEU A 133 -16.17 -15.76 -6.47
C LEU A 133 -16.31 -16.87 -5.42
N GLN A 134 -16.29 -16.55 -4.13
CA GLN A 134 -16.50 -17.57 -3.07
C GLN A 134 -17.94 -18.12 -2.99
N GLY A 135 -18.93 -17.53 -3.67
CA GLY A 135 -20.30 -18.07 -3.75
C GLY A 135 -21.00 -18.25 -2.38
N SER A 136 -21.96 -19.19 -2.30
CA SER A 136 -22.81 -19.44 -1.11
C SER A 136 -22.16 -20.28 0.00
N ASN A 137 -20.92 -20.74 -0.17
CA ASN A 137 -20.19 -21.54 0.83
C ASN A 137 -19.54 -20.69 1.94
N ARG A 138 -20.19 -19.57 2.32
CA ARG A 138 -19.62 -18.59 3.25
C ARG A 138 -19.91 -19.00 4.68
N PRO A 139 -18.89 -19.22 5.53
CA PRO A 139 -19.08 -19.10 6.96
C PRO A 139 -19.38 -17.61 7.27
N GLU A 140 -20.48 -17.34 7.99
CA GLU A 140 -21.03 -16.00 8.27
C GLU A 140 -20.06 -14.98 8.90
N LYS A 141 -18.87 -15.41 9.34
CA LYS A 141 -17.88 -14.60 10.04
C LYS A 141 -16.57 -14.34 9.30
N ASN A 142 -16.39 -14.81 8.07
CA ASN A 142 -15.13 -14.57 7.36
C ASN A 142 -15.08 -13.18 6.73
N VAL A 143 -14.36 -12.28 7.40
CA VAL A 143 -13.90 -11.01 6.81
C VAL A 143 -12.88 -11.33 5.70
N VAL A 144 -12.98 -10.61 4.58
CA VAL A 144 -12.07 -10.76 3.45
C VAL A 144 -10.68 -10.23 3.85
N PRO A 145 -9.60 -11.01 3.66
CA PRO A 145 -8.26 -10.52 3.95
C PRO A 145 -7.85 -9.55 2.85
N LEU A 146 -7.82 -8.24 3.14
CA LEU A 146 -7.59 -7.20 2.12
C LEU A 146 -6.12 -6.97 1.83
N ILE A 147 -5.21 -7.26 2.77
CA ILE A 147 -3.78 -6.98 2.60
C ILE A 147 -3.14 -7.78 1.44
N PRO A 148 -3.48 -9.06 1.20
CA PRO A 148 -3.03 -9.77 0.00
C PRO A 148 -3.46 -9.07 -1.31
N PHE A 149 -4.66 -8.48 -1.34
CA PHE A 149 -5.12 -7.73 -2.50
C PHE A 149 -4.42 -6.38 -2.62
N LEU A 150 -4.04 -5.78 -1.49
CA LEU A 150 -3.19 -4.58 -1.48
C LEU A 150 -1.80 -4.88 -2.03
N LEU A 151 -1.21 -6.05 -1.72
CA LEU A 151 0.04 -6.51 -2.36
C LEU A 151 -0.11 -6.60 -3.87
N LEU A 152 -1.18 -7.22 -4.35
CA LEU A 152 -1.42 -7.34 -5.80
C LEU A 152 -1.66 -5.99 -6.46
N ALA A 153 -2.41 -5.10 -5.81
CA ALA A 153 -2.62 -3.74 -6.26
C ALA A 153 -1.30 -2.98 -6.38
N TYR A 154 -0.49 -2.99 -5.31
CA TYR A 154 0.84 -2.38 -5.28
C TYR A 154 1.73 -2.90 -6.42
N LEU A 155 1.90 -4.22 -6.53
CA LEU A 155 2.71 -4.81 -7.61
C LEU A 155 2.16 -4.47 -8.99
N GLY A 156 0.84 -4.48 -9.16
CA GLY A 156 0.19 -4.11 -10.42
C GLY A 156 0.45 -2.67 -10.82
N VAL A 157 0.34 -1.72 -9.88
CA VAL A 157 0.65 -0.31 -10.13
C VAL A 157 2.12 -0.12 -10.48
N GLN A 158 3.03 -0.78 -9.75
CA GLN A 158 4.46 -0.71 -10.06
C GLN A 158 4.81 -1.35 -11.40
N LEU A 159 4.08 -2.37 -11.86
CA LEU A 159 4.25 -2.96 -13.19
C LEU A 159 3.80 -2.03 -14.32
N ILE A 160 2.75 -1.22 -14.10
CA ILE A 160 2.31 -0.22 -15.09
C ILE A 160 3.42 0.80 -15.38
N ALA A 161 4.31 1.06 -14.41
CA ALA A 161 5.49 1.90 -14.61
C ALA A 161 6.43 1.44 -15.74
N PHE A 162 6.39 0.14 -16.08
CA PHE A 162 7.24 -0.48 -17.09
C PHE A 162 6.59 -0.52 -18.48
N LEU A 163 5.33 -0.13 -18.61
CA LEU A 163 4.56 -0.13 -19.87
C LEU A 163 4.58 1.25 -20.52
#